data_AF-A0A2V8SH79-F1
#
_entry.id   AF-A0A2V8SH79-F1
#
_cell.length_a   1.000
_cell.length_b   1.000
_cell.length_c   1.000
_cell.angle_alpha   90.00
_cell.angle_beta   90.00
_cell.angle_gamma   90.00
#
_symmetry.space_group_name_H-M   'P 1'
#
loop_
_entity.id
_entity.type
_entity.pdbx_description
1 polymer ?
#
loop_
_entity_poly.entity_id
_entity_poly.type
_entity_poly.pdbx_seq_one_letter_code
_entity_poly.pdbx_strand_id
1 'polypeptide(L)'
;MAGKLEVSFNSPQCGWMSIGFDDGASEFHTTTAHAPHELALPELMKILTSLADVKSAANEYVLKWNRDPEEFDFRFVRNGSDLLIEIYQYPTDERDVAERELVFSYAGPLGDVIGSFAATFDQLYEDRETDEFEFNWRQPFPYREFEEFKAYVGGSSE
;
A
#
# COMPACT_ATOMS: atom_id res chain seq x y z
N MET A 1 -2.26 -19.05 13.10
CA MET A 1 -3.19 -17.90 13.10
C MET A 1 -2.38 -16.76 12.56
N ALA A 2 -2.71 -16.24 11.38
CA ALA A 2 -2.09 -14.99 10.91
C ALA A 2 -2.44 -13.90 11.94
N GLY A 3 -1.45 -13.12 12.35
CA GLY A 3 -1.63 -12.01 13.26
C GLY A 3 -2.40 -10.87 12.60
N LYS A 4 -2.59 -9.78 13.35
CA LYS A 4 -3.10 -8.55 12.75
C LYS A 4 -2.06 -8.03 11.77
N LEU A 5 -2.47 -7.62 10.56
CA LEU A 5 -1.56 -6.99 9.61
C LEU A 5 -1.06 -5.65 10.17
N GLU A 6 0.24 -5.49 10.27
CA GLU A 6 0.90 -4.23 10.55
C GLU A 6 1.48 -3.70 9.23
N VAL A 7 1.15 -2.45 8.90
CA VAL A 7 1.68 -1.76 7.72
C VAL A 7 2.52 -0.59 8.23
N SER A 8 3.72 -0.43 7.67
CA SER A 8 4.62 0.67 8.04
C SER A 8 5.11 1.41 6.79
N PHE A 9 5.14 2.73 6.87
CA PHE A 9 5.84 3.59 5.91
C PHE A 9 6.97 4.27 6.67
N ASN A 10 8.22 4.06 6.24
CA ASN A 10 9.34 4.81 6.79
C ASN A 10 9.62 6.04 5.94
N SER A 11 10.01 7.13 6.62
CA SER A 11 10.20 8.45 6.02
C SER A 11 11.06 8.38 4.75
N PRO A 12 10.70 9.14 3.72
CA PRO A 12 11.40 9.09 2.45
C PRO A 12 12.87 9.52 2.60
N GLN A 13 13.75 8.89 1.84
CA GLN A 13 15.17 9.26 1.75
C GLN A 13 15.55 9.34 0.26
N CYS A 14 15.91 10.53 -0.24
CA CYS A 14 16.46 10.73 -1.59
C CYS A 14 15.64 10.13 -2.77
N GLY A 15 14.30 10.16 -2.70
CA GLY A 15 13.36 9.71 -3.72
C GLY A 15 12.85 8.28 -3.51
N TRP A 16 13.14 7.72 -2.34
CA TRP A 16 12.78 6.36 -1.94
C TRP A 16 11.92 6.35 -0.69
N MET A 17 10.93 5.47 -0.62
CA MET A 17 10.08 5.27 0.56
C MET A 17 10.01 3.77 0.85
N SER A 18 10.27 3.39 2.09
CA SER A 18 10.17 1.99 2.49
C SER A 18 8.76 1.68 2.96
N ILE A 19 8.21 0.60 2.44
CA ILE A 19 6.93 0.04 2.86
C ILE A 19 7.17 -1.32 3.50
N GLY A 20 6.51 -1.56 4.62
CA GLY A 20 6.59 -2.81 5.33
C GLY A 20 5.24 -3.42 5.66
N PHE A 21 5.19 -4.75 5.61
CA PHE A 21 4.04 -5.58 5.94
C PHE A 21 4.51 -6.66 6.90
N ASP A 22 3.87 -6.75 8.06
CA ASP A 22 4.10 -7.82 9.02
C ASP A 22 2.76 -8.42 9.44
N ASP A 23 2.64 -9.75 9.45
CA ASP A 23 1.47 -10.44 10.00
C ASP A 23 1.81 -11.21 11.29
N GLY A 24 2.97 -10.96 11.90
CA GLY A 24 3.51 -11.71 13.03
C GLY A 24 4.01 -13.12 12.69
N ALA A 25 3.77 -13.61 11.47
CA ALA A 25 4.30 -14.88 10.97
C ALA A 25 5.29 -14.68 9.81
N SER A 26 5.05 -13.67 8.96
CA SER A 26 5.90 -13.26 7.85
C SER A 26 6.04 -11.74 7.84
N GLU A 27 7.24 -11.29 7.48
CA GLU A 27 7.57 -9.87 7.32
C GLU A 27 8.04 -9.66 5.87
N PHE A 28 7.52 -8.61 5.24
CA PHE A 28 7.96 -8.15 3.93
C PHE A 28 8.28 -6.66 4.00
N HIS A 29 9.54 -6.33 3.79
CA HIS A 29 10.04 -4.97 3.76
C HIS A 29 10.67 -4.68 2.40
N THR A 30 10.20 -3.64 1.72
CA THR A 30 10.81 -3.18 0.47
C THR A 30 10.97 -1.67 0.46
N THR A 31 11.98 -1.22 -0.26
CA THR A 31 12.24 0.21 -0.49
C THR A 31 11.83 0.52 -1.90
N THR A 32 11.06 1.59 -2.09
CA THR A 32 10.41 1.85 -3.37
C THR A 32 10.86 3.18 -3.95
N ALA A 33 11.15 3.20 -5.25
CA ALA A 33 11.46 4.44 -5.95
C ALA A 33 10.17 5.16 -6.35
N HIS A 34 10.19 6.49 -6.38
CA HIS A 34 9.10 7.28 -6.95
C HIS A 34 8.98 7.14 -8.48
N ALA A 35 10.02 6.69 -9.18
CA ALA A 35 10.00 6.54 -10.63
C ALA A 35 10.22 5.07 -11.02
N PRO A 36 9.53 4.54 -12.05
CA PRO A 36 8.60 5.23 -12.95
C PRO A 36 7.16 5.38 -12.41
N HIS A 37 6.85 4.83 -11.24
CA HIS A 37 5.48 4.78 -10.69
C HIS A 37 5.20 5.94 -9.72
N GLU A 38 5.24 7.18 -10.22
CA GLU A 38 5.09 8.42 -9.41
C GLU A 38 3.75 8.52 -8.69
N LEU A 39 2.74 7.79 -9.18
CA LEU A 39 1.39 7.77 -8.62
C LEU A 39 1.12 6.54 -7.73
N ALA A 40 2.12 5.72 -7.41
CA ALA A 40 1.90 4.49 -6.64
C ALA A 40 1.22 4.74 -5.28
N LEU A 41 1.64 5.77 -4.54
CA LEU A 41 1.04 6.12 -3.26
C LEU A 41 -0.41 6.63 -3.37
N PRO A 42 -0.76 7.62 -4.23
CA PRO A 42 -2.16 8.00 -4.44
C PRO A 42 -3.01 6.87 -5.03
N GLU A 43 -2.46 6.02 -5.90
CA GLU A 43 -3.16 4.85 -6.43
C GLU A 43 -3.47 3.82 -5.34
N LEU A 44 -2.55 3.58 -4.42
CA LEU A 44 -2.79 2.71 -3.26
C LEU A 44 -4.00 3.21 -2.45
N MET A 45 -4.04 4.50 -2.13
CA MET A 45 -5.16 5.11 -1.38
C MET A 45 -6.49 4.98 -2.15
N LYS A 46 -6.48 5.16 -3.47
CA LYS A 46 -7.68 4.97 -4.33
C LYS A 46 -8.16 3.53 -4.34
N ILE A 47 -7.23 2.57 -4.45
CA ILE A 47 -7.54 1.14 -4.41
C ILE A 47 -8.17 0.78 -3.07
N LEU A 48 -7.58 1.20 -1.95
CA LEU A 48 -8.10 0.91 -0.61
C LEU A 48 -9.48 1.57 -0.38
N THR A 49 -9.68 2.80 -0.86
CA THR A 49 -10.99 3.47 -0.83
C THR A 49 -12.03 2.67 -1.61
N SER A 50 -11.68 2.21 -2.82
CA SER A 50 -12.58 1.43 -3.66
C SER A 50 -12.88 0.04 -3.07
N LEU A 51 -11.90 -0.57 -2.39
CA LEU A 51 -12.08 -1.83 -1.67
C LEU A 51 -12.97 -1.67 -0.44
N ALA A 52 -12.88 -0.53 0.26
CA ALA A 52 -13.74 -0.22 1.39
C ALA A 52 -15.20 0.08 0.97
N ASP A 53 -15.41 0.61 -0.24
CA ASP A 53 -16.76 0.84 -0.76
C ASP A 53 -17.48 -0.48 -1.09
N VAL A 54 -18.56 -0.78 -0.37
CA VAL A 54 -19.37 -1.99 -0.55
C VAL A 54 -20.12 -1.99 -1.89
N LYS A 55 -20.26 -0.82 -2.53
CA LYS A 55 -20.91 -0.67 -3.84
C LYS A 55 -19.95 -0.81 -5.01
N SER A 56 -18.64 -0.91 -4.76
CA SER A 56 -17.66 -1.07 -5.82
C SER A 56 -17.88 -2.41 -6.53
N ALA A 57 -17.95 -2.34 -7.87
CA ALA A 57 -18.12 -3.52 -8.71
C ALA A 57 -16.83 -4.33 -8.87
N ALA A 58 -15.68 -3.72 -8.61
CA ALA A 58 -14.38 -4.34 -8.74
C ALA A 58 -13.93 -4.88 -7.37
N ASN A 59 -13.60 -6.17 -7.36
CA ASN A 59 -13.11 -6.88 -6.18
C ASN A 59 -11.61 -7.17 -6.27
N GLU A 60 -10.97 -6.85 -7.38
CA GLU A 60 -9.55 -7.10 -7.59
C GLU A 60 -8.86 -5.85 -8.12
N TYR A 61 -7.72 -5.52 -7.53
CA TYR A 61 -6.86 -4.43 -7.94
C TYR A 61 -5.40 -4.89 -7.89
N VAL A 62 -4.59 -4.36 -8.81
CA VAL A 62 -3.15 -4.58 -8.82
C VAL A 62 -2.48 -3.22 -8.82
N LEU A 63 -1.72 -2.93 -7.77
CA LEU A 63 -0.85 -1.77 -7.70
C LEU A 63 0.55 -2.18 -8.14
N LYS A 64 1.12 -1.41 -9.06
CA LYS A 64 2.47 -1.60 -9.57
C LYS A 64 3.45 -0.76 -8.76
N TRP A 65 4.55 -1.37 -8.37
CA TRP A 65 5.64 -0.70 -7.67
C TRP A 65 7.00 -1.20 -8.15
N ASN A 66 8.09 -0.54 -7.76
CA ASN A 66 9.45 -0.88 -8.16
C ASN A 66 10.51 -0.50 -7.13
N ARG A 67 11.61 -1.25 -7.19
CA ARG A 67 12.89 -1.07 -6.48
C ARG A 67 14.02 -1.33 -7.48
N ASP A 68 14.10 -0.48 -8.50
CA ASP A 68 15.10 -0.47 -9.58
C ASP A 68 16.29 -1.45 -9.40
N PRO A 69 16.41 -2.54 -10.18
CA PRO A 69 15.56 -2.96 -11.31
C PRO A 69 14.38 -3.87 -10.92
N GLU A 70 14.22 -4.23 -9.64
CA GLU A 70 13.19 -5.16 -9.19
C GLU A 70 11.78 -4.52 -9.31
N GLU A 71 10.79 -5.25 -9.82
CA GLU A 71 9.40 -4.77 -9.87
C GLU A 71 8.51 -5.56 -8.90
N PHE A 72 7.43 -4.93 -8.46
CA PHE A 72 6.44 -5.55 -7.59
C PHE A 72 5.02 -5.34 -8.11
N ASP A 73 4.19 -6.36 -7.90
CA ASP A 73 2.75 -6.30 -8.02
C ASP A 73 2.10 -6.57 -6.67
N PHE A 74 1.39 -5.57 -6.16
CA PHE A 74 0.58 -5.65 -4.97
C PHE A 74 -0.85 -5.93 -5.41
N ARG A 75 -1.25 -7.19 -5.32
CA ARG A 75 -2.59 -7.64 -5.69
C ARG A 75 -3.47 -7.64 -4.46
N PHE A 76 -4.60 -6.94 -4.56
CA PHE A 76 -5.64 -6.86 -3.54
C PHE A 76 -6.89 -7.54 -4.07
N VAL A 77 -7.37 -8.59 -3.40
CA VAL A 77 -8.58 -9.33 -3.78
C VAL A 77 -9.56 -9.32 -2.63
N ARG A 78 -10.65 -8.58 -2.77
CA ARG A 78 -11.77 -8.58 -1.84
C ARG A 78 -12.63 -9.82 -2.06
N ASN A 79 -12.90 -10.53 -0.98
CA ASN A 79 -13.82 -11.65 -0.94
C ASN A 79 -14.85 -11.42 0.17
N GLY A 80 -15.91 -10.68 -0.15
CA GLY A 80 -16.95 -10.31 0.81
C GLY A 80 -16.42 -9.39 1.90
N SER A 81 -16.30 -9.92 3.12
CA SER A 81 -15.79 -9.24 4.32
C SER A 81 -14.27 -9.34 4.49
N ASP A 82 -13.60 -10.12 3.65
CA ASP A 82 -12.18 -10.42 3.78
C ASP A 82 -11.40 -9.81 2.61
N LEU A 83 -10.14 -9.48 2.86
CA LEU A 83 -9.21 -8.95 1.89
C LEU A 83 -7.96 -9.84 1.85
N LEU A 84 -7.66 -10.34 0.66
CA LEU A 84 -6.40 -11.03 0.35
C LEU A 84 -5.44 -10.01 -0.26
N ILE A 85 -4.23 -9.95 0.28
CA ILE A 85 -3.10 -9.19 -0.24
C ILE A 85 -2.04 -10.21 -0.66
N GLU A 86 -1.61 -10.13 -1.92
CA GLU A 86 -0.48 -10.89 -2.44
C GLU A 86 0.54 -9.91 -3.01
N ILE A 87 1.80 -10.04 -2.62
CA ILE A 87 2.89 -9.26 -3.18
C ILE A 87 3.74 -10.19 -4.01
N TYR A 88 3.79 -9.90 -5.30
CA TYR A 88 4.61 -10.61 -6.25
C TYR A 88 5.83 -9.76 -6.59
N GLN A 89 7.00 -10.38 -6.55
CA GLN A 89 8.26 -9.78 -6.98
C GLN A 89 8.64 -10.30 -8.37
N TYR A 90 9.18 -9.41 -9.20
CA TYR A 90 9.82 -9.72 -10.46
C TYR A 90 11.30 -9.28 -10.39
N PRO A 91 12.23 -10.08 -10.93
CA PRO A 91 13.65 -9.76 -10.86
C PRO A 91 14.05 -8.57 -11.74
N THR A 92 13.27 -8.25 -12.78
CA THR A 92 13.54 -7.19 -13.76
C THR A 92 12.29 -6.40 -14.12
N ASP A 93 12.48 -5.27 -14.81
CA ASP A 93 11.39 -4.41 -15.30
C ASP A 93 10.52 -5.05 -16.40
N GLU A 94 10.98 -6.17 -16.97
CA GLU A 94 10.26 -6.94 -17.99
C GLU A 94 9.00 -7.61 -17.43
N ARG A 95 8.91 -7.78 -16.09
CA ARG A 95 7.77 -8.36 -15.38
C ARG A 95 7.37 -9.73 -15.95
N ASP A 96 8.38 -10.57 -16.22
CA ASP A 96 8.14 -11.92 -16.74
C ASP A 96 7.38 -12.78 -15.73
N VAL A 97 6.19 -13.25 -16.13
CA VAL A 97 5.29 -14.00 -15.25
C VAL A 97 5.88 -15.34 -14.84
N ALA A 98 6.77 -15.93 -15.65
CA ALA A 98 7.43 -17.19 -15.31
C ALA A 98 8.51 -17.03 -14.24
N GLU A 99 9.08 -15.82 -14.11
CA GLU A 99 10.09 -15.47 -13.11
C GLU A 99 9.49 -14.80 -11.86
N ARG A 100 8.17 -14.64 -11.82
CA ARG A 100 7.45 -14.01 -10.72
C ARG A 100 7.46 -14.89 -9.47
N GLU A 101 7.84 -14.31 -8.34
CA GLU A 101 7.81 -14.98 -7.03
C GLU A 101 6.79 -14.34 -6.09
N LEU A 102 6.01 -15.14 -5.38
CA LEU A 102 5.15 -14.66 -4.30
C LEU A 102 6.01 -14.45 -3.06
N VAL A 103 6.25 -13.20 -2.69
CA VAL A 103 7.14 -12.84 -1.57
C VAL A 103 6.38 -12.54 -0.29
N PHE A 104 5.08 -12.21 -0.39
CA PHE A 104 4.23 -12.00 0.77
C PHE A 104 2.77 -12.33 0.44
N SER A 105 2.05 -12.92 1.39
CA SER A 105 0.62 -13.18 1.27
C SER A 105 -0.05 -13.03 2.62
N TYR A 106 -1.11 -12.22 2.67
CA TYR A 106 -1.91 -12.01 3.86
C TYR A 106 -3.41 -12.08 3.53
N ALA A 107 -4.18 -12.77 4.36
CA ALA A 107 -5.63 -12.78 4.28
C ALA A 107 -6.22 -12.43 5.65
N GLY A 108 -7.09 -11.43 5.69
CA GLY A 108 -7.74 -11.02 6.92
C GLY A 108 -9.00 -10.18 6.70
N PRO A 109 -9.67 -9.78 7.79
CA PRO A 109 -10.88 -8.97 7.71
C PRO A 109 -10.59 -7.63 7.00
N LEU A 110 -11.42 -7.26 6.04
CA LEU A 110 -11.30 -6.02 5.28
C LEU A 110 -11.18 -4.80 6.21
N GLY A 111 -12.00 -4.74 7.26
CA GLY A 111 -11.98 -3.64 8.23
C GLY A 111 -10.65 -3.52 8.98
N ASP A 112 -10.06 -4.65 9.41
CA ASP A 112 -8.76 -4.66 10.08
C ASP A 112 -7.64 -4.22 9.14
N VAL A 113 -7.63 -4.73 7.91
CA VAL A 113 -6.61 -4.37 6.90
C VAL A 113 -6.69 -2.88 6.57
N ILE A 114 -7.89 -2.39 6.23
CA ILE A 114 -8.11 -0.97 5.93
C ILE A 114 -7.75 -0.09 7.13
N GLY A 115 -8.08 -0.53 8.35
CA GLY A 115 -7.72 0.16 9.59
C GLY A 115 -6.21 0.25 9.80
N SER A 116 -5.46 -0.81 9.49
CA SER A 116 -4.00 -0.79 9.56
C SER A 116 -3.39 0.20 8.59
N PHE A 117 -3.83 0.21 7.31
CA PHE A 117 -3.39 1.22 6.34
C PHE A 117 -3.74 2.64 6.78
N ALA A 118 -4.93 2.84 7.38
CA ALA A 118 -5.34 4.15 7.86
C ALA A 118 -4.42 4.68 8.96
N ALA A 119 -4.09 3.84 9.95
CA ALA A 119 -3.14 4.20 10.99
C ALA A 119 -1.78 4.59 10.40
N THR A 120 -1.29 3.85 9.40
CA THR A 120 0.00 4.17 8.76
C THR A 120 -0.06 5.45 7.94
N PHE A 121 -1.16 5.71 7.23
CA PHE A 121 -1.30 6.96 6.46
C PHE A 121 -1.46 8.18 7.37
N ASP A 122 -2.12 8.05 8.52
CA ASP A 122 -2.15 9.11 9.54
C ASP A 122 -0.73 9.43 10.03
N GLN A 123 0.07 8.40 10.37
CA GLN A 123 1.47 8.60 10.76
C GLN A 123 2.29 9.27 9.65
N LEU A 124 2.13 8.83 8.40
CA LEU A 124 2.81 9.43 7.25
C LEU A 124 2.40 10.89 7.03
N TYR A 125 1.12 11.20 7.25
CA TYR A 125 0.57 12.55 7.18
C TYR A 125 1.13 13.43 8.30
N GLU A 126 1.28 12.92 9.52
CA GLU A 126 1.90 13.65 10.63
C GLU A 126 3.40 13.90 10.36
N ASP A 127 4.11 12.90 9.83
CA ASP A 127 5.55 12.99 9.52
C ASP A 127 5.85 13.97 8.37
N ARG A 128 4.87 14.26 7.51
CA ARG A 128 5.04 15.20 6.39
C ARG A 128 5.35 16.63 6.83
N GLU A 129 4.97 17.02 8.05
CA GLU A 129 5.21 18.37 8.57
C GLU A 129 6.70 18.61 8.87
N THR A 130 7.52 17.56 8.74
CA THR A 130 8.97 17.69 8.69
C THR A 130 9.40 18.26 7.34
N ASP A 131 10.25 19.30 7.34
CA ASP A 131 10.85 19.91 6.13
C ASP A 131 11.59 18.89 5.22
N GLU A 132 11.78 17.67 5.70
CA GLU A 132 12.48 16.57 5.04
C GLU A 132 11.57 15.75 4.12
N PHE A 133 10.25 15.70 4.34
CA PHE A 133 9.38 14.77 3.60
C PHE A 133 9.28 15.09 2.10
N GLU A 134 8.82 16.29 1.73
CA GLU A 134 8.65 16.66 0.32
C GLU A 134 10.01 16.80 -0.39
N PHE A 135 11.03 17.26 0.34
CA PHE A 135 12.40 17.36 -0.17
C PHE A 135 12.99 15.98 -0.47
N ASN A 136 12.80 15.01 0.43
CA ASN A 136 13.32 13.66 0.26
C ASN A 136 12.46 12.83 -0.68
N TRP A 137 11.14 12.96 -0.67
CA TRP A 137 10.26 12.15 -1.52
C TRP A 137 10.25 12.61 -2.98
N ARG A 138 10.52 13.90 -3.21
CA ARG A 138 10.47 14.56 -4.53
C ARG A 138 9.09 14.56 -5.20
N GLN A 139 8.03 14.20 -4.46
CA GLN A 139 6.64 14.24 -4.89
C GLN A 139 5.79 14.90 -3.79
N PRO A 140 4.74 15.66 -4.15
CA PRO A 140 3.81 16.20 -3.17
C PRO A 140 3.04 15.07 -2.48
N PHE A 141 2.69 15.27 -1.20
CA PHE A 141 1.81 14.34 -0.51
C PHE A 141 0.42 14.32 -1.20
N PRO A 142 -0.23 13.15 -1.39
CA PRO A 142 -1.52 13.05 -2.05
C PRO A 142 -2.68 13.41 -1.11
N TYR A 143 -2.79 14.71 -0.79
CA TYR A 143 -3.78 15.25 0.15
C TYR A 143 -5.21 14.82 -0.17
N ARG A 144 -5.59 14.97 -1.45
CA ARG A 144 -6.95 14.70 -1.90
C ARG A 144 -7.32 13.23 -1.68
N GLU A 145 -6.48 12.30 -2.14
CA GLU A 145 -6.72 10.87 -1.99
C GLU A 145 -6.72 10.45 -0.51
N PHE A 146 -5.87 11.05 0.32
CA PHE A 146 -5.87 10.81 1.75
C PHE A 146 -7.18 11.28 2.41
N GLU A 147 -7.66 12.48 2.11
CA GLU A 147 -8.94 12.98 2.65
C GLU A 147 -10.13 12.14 2.19
N GLU A 148 -10.17 11.74 0.91
CA GLU A 148 -11.20 10.84 0.38
C GLU A 148 -11.18 9.49 1.11
N PHE A 149 -10.00 8.90 1.29
CA PHE A 149 -9.82 7.65 2.05
C PHE A 149 -10.27 7.80 3.52
N LYS A 150 -9.84 8.86 4.20
CA LYS A 150 -10.22 9.16 5.59
C LYS A 150 -11.72 9.38 5.75
N ALA A 151 -12.38 10.04 4.81
CA ALA A 151 -13.82 10.22 4.84
C ALA A 151 -14.57 8.88 4.77
N TYR A 152 -14.07 7.92 3.97
CA TYR A 152 -14.64 6.58 3.87
C TYR A 152 -14.39 5.73 5.12
N VAL A 153 -13.16 5.73 5.64
CA VAL A 153 -12.79 4.91 6.81
C VAL A 153 -13.35 5.50 8.12
N GLY A 154 -13.31 6.83 8.27
CA GLY A 154 -13.81 7.55 9.45
C GLY A 154 -15.32 7.77 9.46
N GLY A 155 -15.97 7.78 8.30
CA GLY A 155 -17.43 7.93 8.16
C GLY A 155 -18.25 6.67 8.43
N SER A 156 -17.62 5.53 8.75
CA SER A 156 -18.31 4.29 9.11
C SER A 156 -18.69 4.20 10.61
N SER A 157 -18.71 5.34 11.31
CA SER A 157 -19.14 5.46 12.71
C SER A 157 -20.37 6.36 12.85
N GLU A 158 -21.49 5.99 12.22
CA GLU A 158 -22.83 6.54 12.54
C GLU A 158 -23.89 5.44 12.58
#